data_AF-A0A518HMX1-F1
#
_entry.id   AF-A0A518HMX1-F1
#
_cell.length_a   1.000
_cell.length_b   1.000
_cell.length_c   1.000
_cell.angle_alpha   90.00
_cell.angle_beta   90.00
_cell.angle_gamma   90.00
#
_symmetry.space_group_name_H-M   'P 1'
#
loop_
_entity.id
_entity.type
_entity.pdbx_description
1 polymer ?
#
loop_
_entity_poly.entity_id
_entity_poly.type
_entity_poly.pdbx_seq_one_letter_code
_entity_poly.pdbx_strand_id
1 'polypeptide(L)'
;MVNRTIQVLRPRCRRPLTYTAPCSIDKMSKRSSEFAPILTFVVILSVGLVLGRVALGLLSSQDHASDARSNAGGDTGGNTGGNTGGNTGQNRFHKPLKMTVDHAGVEQPPLQRSDAVDLIDSTPVVGIEVEDRAIAFVLEKMRDPKAHVVNLHFGQQTSVSVSYCSLVDCVRVLKDDSESPIPLHVGGLDIDNQMVFLLNGKRYGQMSAALPLEDYPYARTTWGAWKQQHPKTRICIPPSRASIEHLKRSTDSAT
;
A
#
# COMPACT_ATOMS: atom_id res chain seq x y z
N MET A 1 0.62 28.52 -3.66
CA MET A 1 0.59 27.06 -3.46
C MET A 1 1.62 26.74 -2.39
N VAL A 2 1.20 26.20 -1.23
CA VAL A 2 2.15 25.83 -0.17
C VAL A 2 2.77 24.51 -0.57
N ASN A 3 4.08 24.51 -0.85
CA ASN A 3 4.85 23.31 -1.16
C ASN A 3 4.91 22.45 0.11
N ARG A 4 4.03 21.45 0.25
CA ARG A 4 3.94 20.61 1.45
C ARG A 4 4.65 19.30 1.17
N THR A 5 5.84 19.14 1.74
CA THR A 5 6.61 17.91 1.64
C THR A 5 5.98 16.85 2.55
N ILE A 6 5.43 15.77 1.98
CA ILE A 6 5.18 14.54 2.72
C ILE A 6 6.51 14.09 3.31
N GLN A 7 6.59 13.96 4.64
CA GLN A 7 7.74 13.29 5.24
C GLN A 7 7.74 11.85 4.74
N VAL A 8 8.66 11.54 3.82
CA VAL A 8 8.85 10.21 3.27
C VAL A 8 9.34 9.32 4.41
N LEU A 9 8.41 8.60 5.04
CA LEU A 9 8.76 7.61 6.05
C LEU A 9 9.33 6.40 5.31
N ARG A 10 10.60 6.08 5.58
CA ARG A 10 11.12 4.76 5.20
C ARG A 10 10.25 3.69 5.86
N PRO A 11 9.89 2.61 5.15
CA PRO A 11 9.12 1.54 5.75
C PRO A 11 9.89 0.97 6.94
N ARG A 12 9.35 1.19 8.14
CA ARG A 12 9.84 0.62 9.39
C ARG A 12 8.79 -0.36 9.89
N CYS A 13 9.08 -1.66 9.76
CA CYS A 13 8.34 -2.64 10.53
C CYS A 13 8.73 -2.49 12.01
N ARG A 14 7.77 -2.57 12.93
CA ARG A 14 8.13 -2.79 14.33
C ARG A 14 8.76 -4.18 14.40
N ARG A 15 9.87 -4.33 15.13
CA ARG A 15 10.38 -5.67 15.43
C ARG A 15 9.22 -6.46 16.04
N PRO A 16 9.06 -7.77 15.70
CA PRO A 16 8.11 -8.61 16.41
C PRO A 16 8.38 -8.40 17.89
N LEU A 17 7.37 -7.95 18.64
CA LEU A 17 7.48 -7.97 20.08
C LEU A 17 7.69 -9.44 20.43
N THR A 18 8.89 -9.81 20.85
CA THR A 18 9.09 -11.05 21.59
C THR A 18 8.14 -10.95 22.76
N TYR A 19 7.04 -11.68 22.69
CA TYR A 19 6.03 -11.71 23.72
C TYR A 19 6.64 -12.41 24.94
N THR A 20 7.39 -11.66 25.73
CA THR A 20 7.65 -11.98 27.13
C THR A 20 6.41 -11.53 27.88
N ALA A 21 5.57 -12.49 28.26
CA ALA A 21 4.41 -12.23 29.11
C ALA A 21 4.87 -11.49 30.38
N PRO A 22 4.35 -10.29 30.68
CA PRO A 22 4.58 -9.70 31.99
C PRO A 22 3.62 -10.34 32.99
N CYS A 23 4.18 -11.19 33.85
CA CYS A 23 3.54 -11.59 35.10
C CYS A 23 3.80 -10.47 36.13
N SER A 24 2.80 -9.62 36.37
CA SER A 24 2.42 -9.11 37.70
C SER A 24 1.50 -7.91 37.55
N ILE A 25 0.28 -8.10 38.03
CA ILE A 25 -0.66 -7.04 38.38
C ILE A 25 -0.09 -6.40 39.64
N ASP A 26 0.30 -5.14 39.56
CA ASP A 26 0.53 -4.33 40.75
C ASP A 26 -0.27 -3.03 40.74
N LYS A 27 -0.72 -2.68 41.93
CA LYS A 27 -1.85 -1.82 42.26
C LYS A 27 -1.62 -0.33 41.96
N MET A 28 -2.75 0.32 41.65
CA MET A 28 -3.14 1.72 41.90
C MET A 28 -2.10 2.71 42.44
N SER A 29 -2.00 3.87 41.77
CA SER A 29 -1.96 5.15 42.49
C SER A 29 -2.53 6.29 41.64
N LYS A 30 -3.64 6.88 42.12
CA LYS A 30 -4.22 8.13 41.63
C LYS A 30 -3.29 9.28 42.02
N ARG A 31 -2.89 10.12 41.07
CA ARG A 31 -2.57 11.52 41.32
C ARG A 31 -3.15 12.41 40.23
N SER A 32 -4.13 13.19 40.65
CA SER A 32 -4.57 14.44 40.05
C SER A 32 -3.48 15.50 40.20
N SER A 33 -3.20 16.26 39.15
CA SER A 33 -2.78 17.65 39.29
C SER A 33 -3.07 18.43 38.01
N GLU A 34 -3.81 19.51 38.21
CA GLU A 34 -4.02 20.65 37.35
C GLU A 34 -2.70 21.24 36.83
N PHE A 35 -2.69 21.87 35.66
CA PHE A 35 -2.23 23.26 35.46
C PHE A 35 -2.36 23.68 33.98
N ALA A 36 -2.56 24.98 33.81
CA ALA A 36 -3.23 25.72 32.75
C ALA A 36 -2.41 25.95 31.45
N PRO A 37 -3.00 26.54 30.39
CA PRO A 37 -2.42 26.70 29.06
C PRO A 37 -1.63 28.01 28.94
N ILE A 38 -0.86 28.16 27.86
CA ILE A 38 -0.56 29.39 27.08
C ILE A 38 0.69 29.06 26.25
N LEU A 39 0.56 29.00 24.92
CA LEU A 39 1.66 29.43 24.05
C LEU A 39 1.13 29.91 22.71
N THR A 40 1.13 31.23 22.58
CA THR A 40 0.88 32.03 21.40
C THR A 40 1.92 31.69 20.33
N PHE A 41 1.50 31.15 19.18
CA PHE A 41 2.39 31.04 18.01
C PHE A 41 2.15 32.21 17.06
N VAL A 42 3.21 33.00 16.92
CA VAL A 42 3.38 34.11 15.99
C VAL A 42 3.33 33.57 14.55
N VAL A 43 2.43 34.14 13.75
CA VAL A 43 2.35 33.91 12.30
C VAL A 43 3.41 34.77 11.62
N ILE A 44 4.45 34.15 11.06
CA ILE A 44 5.41 34.84 10.18
C ILE A 44 4.94 34.64 8.74
N LEU A 45 4.47 35.74 8.15
CA LEU A 45 3.99 35.84 6.78
C LEU A 45 5.18 36.25 5.88
N SER A 46 5.85 35.27 5.27
CA SER A 46 6.90 35.53 4.29
C SER A 46 6.29 35.51 2.89
N VAL A 47 6.02 36.70 2.35
CA VAL A 47 5.67 36.93 0.94
C VAL A 47 6.95 36.78 0.11
N GLY A 48 7.07 35.67 -0.62
CA GLY A 48 8.14 35.43 -1.60
C GLY A 48 7.59 35.49 -3.01
N LEU A 49 7.70 36.66 -3.63
CA LEU A 49 7.45 36.92 -5.04
C LEU A 49 8.61 36.32 -5.88
N VAL A 50 8.34 35.38 -6.78
CA VAL A 50 9.30 35.01 -7.84
C VAL A 50 8.60 35.01 -9.19
N LEU A 51 8.98 36.01 -9.97
CA LEU A 51 8.67 36.27 -11.37
C LEU A 51 9.60 35.47 -12.30
N GLY A 52 9.05 35.02 -13.44
CA GLY A 52 9.78 34.68 -14.68
C GLY A 52 10.42 33.28 -14.71
N ARG A 53 10.51 32.59 -15.85
CA ARG A 53 10.48 33.03 -17.25
C ARG A 53 9.84 31.95 -18.14
N VAL A 54 9.09 32.44 -19.12
CA VAL A 54 8.72 31.76 -20.37
C VAL A 54 10.00 31.49 -21.17
N ALA A 55 10.17 30.27 -21.66
CA ALA A 55 11.06 29.96 -22.77
C ALA A 55 10.31 29.05 -23.77
N LEU A 56 9.88 29.66 -24.87
CA LEU A 56 9.62 28.98 -26.13
C LEU A 56 10.94 28.37 -26.62
N GLY A 57 10.90 27.11 -27.09
CA GLY A 57 12.02 26.47 -27.77
C GLY A 57 11.51 25.38 -28.71
N LEU A 58 11.71 25.61 -29.99
CA LEU A 58 11.24 24.87 -31.17
C LEU A 58 11.95 23.52 -31.40
N LEU A 59 11.21 22.63 -32.07
CA LEU A 59 11.58 21.70 -33.16
C LEU A 59 12.87 20.85 -33.06
N SER A 60 12.69 19.54 -33.19
CA SER A 60 13.38 18.59 -34.11
C SER A 60 12.72 17.22 -33.91
N SER A 61 11.86 16.73 -34.81
CA SER A 61 12.18 15.98 -36.04
C SER A 61 13.32 14.98 -35.90
N GLN A 62 12.98 13.69 -35.80
CA GLN A 62 13.85 12.59 -36.21
C GLN A 62 12.99 11.36 -36.53
N ASP A 63 12.86 11.10 -37.83
CA ASP A 63 12.49 9.81 -38.39
C ASP A 63 13.58 8.79 -38.03
N HIS A 64 13.21 7.61 -37.54
CA HIS A 64 14.02 6.40 -37.72
C HIS A 64 13.15 5.15 -37.82
N ALA A 65 13.42 4.42 -38.89
CA ALA A 65 12.77 3.20 -39.33
C ALA A 65 13.04 2.02 -38.39
N SER A 66 12.13 1.03 -38.39
CA SER A 66 12.47 -0.36 -38.10
C SER A 66 11.50 -1.29 -38.82
N ASP A 67 12.01 -1.94 -39.86
CA ASP A 67 11.51 -3.21 -40.37
C ASP A 67 11.55 -4.28 -39.27
N ALA A 68 10.52 -5.12 -39.15
CA ALA A 68 10.68 -6.52 -38.73
C ALA A 68 9.39 -7.34 -38.95
N ARG A 69 9.38 -8.05 -40.08
CA ARG A 69 9.00 -9.46 -40.26
C ARG A 69 7.96 -10.07 -39.29
N SER A 70 6.78 -10.30 -39.85
CA SER A 70 5.89 -11.42 -39.52
C SER A 70 6.60 -12.77 -39.67
N ASN A 71 6.58 -13.60 -38.63
CA ASN A 71 6.77 -15.04 -38.79
C ASN A 71 5.69 -15.77 -38.00
N ALA A 72 4.77 -16.39 -38.74
CA ALA A 72 3.78 -17.32 -38.25
C ALA A 72 4.37 -18.73 -38.30
N GLY A 73 4.08 -19.55 -37.27
CA GLY A 73 4.26 -20.99 -37.36
C GLY A 73 4.55 -21.68 -36.03
N GLY A 74 3.69 -22.65 -35.68
CA GLY A 74 4.19 -23.95 -35.22
C GLY A 74 3.96 -24.32 -33.75
N ASP A 75 2.85 -25.03 -33.53
CA ASP A 75 2.76 -26.36 -32.90
C ASP A 75 3.09 -26.63 -31.41
N THR A 76 2.02 -27.07 -30.73
CA THR A 76 1.86 -28.32 -29.94
C THR A 76 3.05 -28.94 -29.20
N GLY A 77 2.86 -29.15 -27.88
CA GLY A 77 3.67 -30.13 -27.15
C GLY A 77 3.39 -30.24 -25.64
N GLY A 78 2.54 -31.20 -25.26
CA GLY A 78 2.61 -32.04 -24.05
C GLY A 78 2.94 -31.42 -22.68
N ASN A 79 1.92 -31.27 -21.83
CA ASN A 79 2.08 -31.09 -20.38
C ASN A 79 1.86 -32.44 -19.66
N THR A 80 2.94 -33.08 -19.24
CA THR A 80 2.93 -34.17 -18.24
C THR A 80 4.23 -34.13 -17.45
N GLY A 81 4.13 -33.99 -16.13
CA GLY A 81 5.25 -34.27 -15.23
C GLY A 81 5.28 -33.36 -14.01
N GLY A 82 4.69 -33.83 -12.91
CA GLY A 82 4.80 -33.19 -11.60
C GLY A 82 6.27 -33.05 -11.17
N ASN A 83 6.60 -31.91 -10.58
CA ASN A 83 7.87 -31.71 -9.90
C ASN A 83 7.63 -31.21 -8.47
N THR A 84 7.27 -32.15 -7.60
CA THR A 84 7.47 -32.03 -6.15
C THR A 84 8.87 -32.54 -5.82
N GLY A 85 9.87 -31.66 -5.79
CA GLY A 85 11.21 -32.07 -5.40
C GLY A 85 12.28 -30.98 -5.49
N GLY A 86 12.63 -30.39 -4.34
CA GLY A 86 13.97 -29.87 -4.06
C GLY A 86 14.42 -28.60 -4.80
N ASN A 87 14.14 -27.43 -4.23
CA ASN A 87 14.96 -26.24 -4.47
C ASN A 87 15.55 -25.71 -3.16
N THR A 88 16.58 -26.41 -2.70
CA THR A 88 17.50 -25.97 -1.65
C THR A 88 18.62 -25.17 -2.31
N GLY A 89 18.59 -23.83 -2.21
CA GLY A 89 19.86 -23.11 -2.08
C GLY A 89 19.96 -21.67 -2.54
N GLN A 90 19.33 -21.23 -3.63
CA GLN A 90 19.68 -19.92 -4.21
C GLN A 90 18.46 -19.22 -4.81
N ASN A 91 18.22 -17.95 -4.43
CA ASN A 91 17.07 -17.09 -4.79
C ASN A 91 15.86 -17.09 -3.85
N ARG A 92 16.08 -17.14 -2.52
CA ARG A 92 14.98 -16.90 -1.58
C ARG A 92 14.83 -15.40 -1.32
N PHE A 93 13.91 -14.76 -2.02
CA PHE A 93 13.53 -13.35 -1.83
C PHE A 93 12.74 -13.09 -0.54
N HIS A 94 12.52 -14.14 0.26
CA HIS A 94 11.84 -14.16 1.54
C HIS A 94 12.50 -15.20 2.46
N LYS A 95 12.30 -15.07 3.78
CA LYS A 95 12.69 -16.09 4.74
C LYS A 95 11.81 -17.36 4.55
N PRO A 96 12.19 -18.52 5.11
CA PRO A 96 11.35 -19.72 5.04
C PRO A 96 9.89 -19.42 5.42
N LEU A 97 8.95 -20.00 4.68
CA LEU A 97 7.52 -19.80 4.95
C LEU A 97 7.11 -20.62 6.17
N LYS A 98 6.43 -19.98 7.11
CA LYS A 98 5.66 -20.64 8.16
C LYS A 98 4.30 -21.11 7.62
N MET A 99 3.73 -20.34 6.70
CA MET A 99 2.47 -20.66 6.04
C MET A 99 2.48 -20.11 4.61
N THR A 100 1.95 -20.92 3.69
CA THR A 100 1.68 -20.52 2.31
C THR A 100 0.20 -20.23 2.17
N VAL A 101 -0.14 -19.04 1.71
CA VAL A 101 -1.51 -18.64 1.32
C VAL A 101 -1.42 -17.81 0.05
N ASP A 102 -2.40 -17.94 -0.83
CA ASP A 102 -2.48 -17.17 -2.06
C ASP A 102 -3.80 -16.38 -2.03
N HIS A 103 -3.79 -15.26 -1.30
CA HIS A 103 -4.95 -14.36 -1.24
C HIS A 103 -4.73 -13.21 -2.21
N ALA A 104 -5.64 -13.10 -3.18
CA ALA A 104 -5.66 -11.96 -4.09
C ALA A 104 -5.72 -10.65 -3.30
N GLY A 105 -4.99 -9.65 -3.78
CA GLY A 105 -5.15 -8.28 -3.31
C GLY A 105 -6.54 -7.75 -3.67
N VAL A 106 -7.04 -6.80 -2.88
CA VAL A 106 -8.30 -6.12 -3.20
C VAL A 106 -8.04 -5.14 -4.33
N GLU A 107 -8.56 -5.43 -5.51
CA GLU A 107 -8.44 -4.58 -6.68
C GLU A 107 -9.55 -3.52 -6.70
N GLN A 108 -9.15 -2.26 -6.90
CA GLN A 108 -10.05 -1.12 -7.13
C GLN A 108 -11.24 -1.03 -6.15
N PRO A 109 -11.04 -1.13 -4.81
CA PRO A 109 -12.13 -0.93 -3.88
C PRO A 109 -12.73 0.48 -4.02
N PRO A 110 -14.03 0.66 -3.73
CA PRO A 110 -14.67 1.96 -3.81
C PRO A 110 -13.96 3.02 -2.95
N LEU A 111 -13.64 4.15 -3.58
CA LEU A 111 -13.05 5.31 -2.92
C LEU A 111 -14.14 6.28 -2.48
N GLN A 112 -14.37 6.36 -1.18
CA GLN A 112 -15.43 7.17 -0.59
C GLN A 112 -14.98 8.61 -0.36
N ARG A 113 -15.91 9.56 -0.34
CA ARG A 113 -15.61 10.96 -0.04
C ARG A 113 -15.38 11.14 1.47
N SER A 114 -14.50 12.06 1.86
CA SER A 114 -14.22 12.36 3.27
C SER A 114 -15.41 12.86 4.09
N ASP A 115 -16.46 13.37 3.43
CA ASP A 115 -17.71 13.85 4.01
C ASP A 115 -18.80 12.77 4.08
N ALA A 116 -18.62 11.65 3.38
CA ALA A 116 -19.56 10.53 3.35
C ALA A 116 -19.25 9.43 4.39
N VAL A 117 -18.16 9.57 5.13
CA VAL A 117 -17.70 8.56 6.10
C VAL A 117 -17.56 9.17 7.48
N ASP A 118 -18.16 8.51 8.46
CA ASP A 118 -18.00 8.82 9.88
C ASP A 118 -16.86 7.97 10.48
N LEU A 119 -15.66 8.54 10.50
CA LEU A 119 -14.48 7.97 11.16
C LEU A 119 -14.06 8.88 12.30
N ILE A 120 -13.75 8.29 13.45
CA ILE A 120 -13.17 9.03 14.58
C ILE A 120 -11.80 9.61 14.18
N ASP A 121 -11.50 10.83 14.62
CA ASP A 121 -10.28 11.54 14.25
C ASP A 121 -8.99 10.80 14.64
N SER A 122 -9.04 9.97 15.68
CA SER A 122 -7.91 9.14 16.14
C SER A 122 -7.69 7.88 15.32
N THR A 123 -8.54 7.58 14.33
CA THR A 123 -8.43 6.35 13.51
C THR A 123 -7.08 6.31 12.79
N PRO A 124 -6.27 5.24 12.97
CA PRO A 124 -5.01 5.11 12.26
C PRO A 124 -5.24 4.93 10.75
N VAL A 125 -4.55 5.74 9.95
CA VAL A 125 -4.59 5.68 8.49
C VAL A 125 -3.20 5.70 7.88
N VAL A 126 -3.11 5.20 6.65
CA VAL A 126 -2.00 5.47 5.74
C VAL A 126 -2.50 6.42 4.67
N GLY A 127 -1.85 7.57 4.53
CA GLY A 127 -2.13 8.55 3.49
C GLY A 127 -1.13 8.44 2.35
N ILE A 128 -1.60 8.54 1.12
CA ILE A 128 -0.77 8.73 -0.08
C ILE A 128 -1.30 9.92 -0.86
N GLU A 129 -0.44 10.56 -1.63
CA GLU A 129 -0.82 11.52 -2.67
C GLU A 129 -0.37 10.97 -4.01
N VAL A 130 -1.31 10.79 -4.94
CA VAL A 130 -1.05 10.24 -6.28
C VAL A 130 -1.84 11.05 -7.31
N GLU A 131 -1.16 11.56 -8.36
CA GLU A 131 -1.78 12.38 -9.41
C GLU A 131 -2.70 13.51 -8.85
N ASP A 132 -2.18 14.30 -7.89
CA ASP A 132 -2.91 15.37 -7.17
C ASP A 132 -4.12 14.91 -6.34
N ARG A 133 -4.24 13.60 -6.08
CA ARG A 133 -5.30 13.01 -5.24
C ARG A 133 -4.72 12.48 -3.94
N ALA A 134 -5.22 13.01 -2.83
CA ALA A 134 -4.93 12.48 -1.51
C ALA A 134 -5.89 11.32 -1.18
N ILE A 135 -5.35 10.18 -0.79
CA ILE A 135 -6.13 8.98 -0.44
C ILE A 135 -5.69 8.46 0.93
N ALA A 136 -6.65 8.16 1.79
CA ALA A 136 -6.43 7.53 3.09
C ALA A 136 -6.90 6.06 3.08
N PHE A 137 -6.07 5.16 3.60
CA PHE A 137 -6.37 3.75 3.82
C PHE A 137 -6.57 3.49 5.30
N VAL A 138 -7.71 2.94 5.68
CA VAL A 138 -8.03 2.65 7.09
C VAL A 138 -7.30 1.37 7.52
N LEU A 139 -6.27 1.51 8.35
CA LEU A 139 -5.39 0.38 8.71
C LEU A 139 -6.15 -0.75 9.41
N GLU A 140 -7.10 -0.43 10.29
CA GLU A 140 -7.91 -1.45 10.99
C GLU A 140 -8.67 -2.34 10.00
N LYS A 141 -9.13 -1.77 8.87
CA LYS A 141 -9.88 -2.50 7.84
C LYS A 141 -8.98 -3.37 6.97
N MET A 142 -7.69 -3.07 6.91
CA MET A 142 -6.68 -3.88 6.24
C MET A 142 -6.15 -5.04 7.10
N ARG A 143 -6.59 -5.19 8.36
CA ARG A 143 -6.15 -6.30 9.25
C ARG A 143 -6.71 -7.67 8.85
N ASP A 144 -7.72 -7.72 7.99
CA ASP A 144 -8.18 -8.97 7.38
C ASP A 144 -7.09 -9.48 6.40
N PRO A 145 -6.65 -10.75 6.48
CA PRO A 145 -5.67 -11.32 5.54
C PRO A 145 -6.03 -11.14 4.07
N LYS A 146 -7.33 -11.08 3.72
CA LYS A 146 -7.78 -10.84 2.34
C LYS A 146 -7.76 -9.36 1.94
N ALA A 147 -7.56 -8.45 2.89
CA ALA A 147 -7.49 -7.00 2.69
C ALA A 147 -6.10 -6.42 3.03
N HIS A 148 -5.11 -7.28 3.30
CA HIS A 148 -3.73 -6.86 3.60
C HIS A 148 -3.05 -6.13 2.43
N VAL A 149 -3.51 -6.36 1.20
CA VAL A 149 -3.01 -5.71 -0.02
C VAL A 149 -4.20 -5.09 -0.75
N VAL A 150 -4.08 -3.81 -1.08
CA VAL A 150 -5.03 -3.07 -1.92
C VAL A 150 -4.29 -2.57 -3.15
N ASN A 151 -4.82 -2.87 -4.33
CA ASN A 151 -4.24 -2.50 -5.62
C ASN A 151 -5.15 -1.47 -6.30
N LEU A 152 -4.61 -0.29 -6.58
CA LEU A 152 -5.29 0.79 -7.27
C LEU A 152 -4.53 1.13 -8.55
N HIS A 153 -5.27 1.62 -9.53
CA HIS A 153 -4.75 2.18 -10.77
C HIS A 153 -5.43 3.53 -11.02
N PHE A 154 -4.63 4.50 -11.44
CA PHE A 154 -4.99 5.88 -11.66
C PHE A 154 -4.53 6.33 -13.06
N GLY A 155 -5.39 7.13 -13.70
CA GLY A 155 -5.07 7.70 -15.00
C GLY A 155 -4.85 6.63 -16.05
N GLN A 156 -3.76 6.79 -16.82
CA GLN A 156 -3.36 5.83 -17.85
C GLN A 156 -2.16 4.97 -17.42
N GLN A 157 -1.33 5.43 -16.48
CA GLN A 157 0.00 4.84 -16.26
C GLN A 157 0.40 4.72 -14.79
N THR A 158 -0.43 5.07 -13.82
CA THR A 158 0.00 5.04 -12.40
C THR A 158 -0.73 3.96 -11.64
N SER A 159 -0.04 2.88 -11.28
CA SER A 159 -0.57 1.83 -10.41
C SER A 159 0.13 1.85 -9.06
N VAL A 160 -0.66 1.69 -7.99
CA VAL A 160 -0.19 1.73 -6.61
C VAL A 160 -0.75 0.55 -5.82
N SER A 161 0.12 -0.18 -5.15
CA SER A 161 -0.26 -1.19 -4.15
C SER A 161 0.05 -0.70 -2.75
N VAL A 162 -0.96 -0.64 -1.90
CA VAL A 162 -0.80 -0.38 -0.46
C VAL A 162 -0.92 -1.68 0.29
N SER A 163 0.08 -1.97 1.12
CA SER A 163 0.11 -3.17 1.94
C SER A 163 0.19 -2.84 3.43
N TYR A 164 -0.48 -3.65 4.25
CA TYR A 164 -0.37 -3.60 5.71
C TYR A 164 -0.32 -5.00 6.32
N CYS A 165 0.76 -5.32 7.01
CA CYS A 165 0.87 -6.51 7.84
C CYS A 165 0.63 -6.14 9.30
N SER A 166 -0.49 -6.58 9.85
CA SER A 166 -0.89 -6.25 11.21
C SER A 166 -0.08 -6.98 12.30
N LEU A 167 0.58 -8.10 11.97
CA LEU A 167 1.36 -8.90 12.92
C LEU A 167 2.67 -8.23 13.33
N VAL A 168 3.29 -7.50 12.40
CA VAL A 168 4.54 -6.76 12.62
C VAL A 168 4.38 -5.24 12.47
N ASP A 169 3.13 -4.78 12.42
CA ASP A 169 2.74 -3.38 12.22
C ASP A 169 3.52 -2.70 11.09
N CYS A 170 3.52 -3.32 9.90
CA CYS A 170 4.35 -2.91 8.78
C CYS A 170 3.54 -2.50 7.56
N VAL A 171 3.79 -1.27 7.09
CA VAL A 171 3.20 -0.71 5.88
C VAL A 171 4.27 -0.64 4.80
N ARG A 172 3.89 -0.98 3.57
CA ARG A 172 4.69 -0.68 2.38
C ARG A 172 3.77 -0.26 1.26
N VAL A 173 4.15 0.81 0.56
CA VAL A 173 3.43 1.29 -0.62
C VAL A 173 4.37 1.17 -1.81
N LEU A 174 3.85 0.58 -2.87
CA LEU A 174 4.61 0.23 -4.06
C LEU A 174 3.94 0.87 -5.27
N LYS A 175 4.75 1.30 -6.23
CA LYS A 175 4.32 1.87 -7.50
C LYS A 175 4.84 1.03 -8.67
N ASP A 176 4.04 1.02 -9.73
CA ASP A 176 4.39 0.52 -11.04
C ASP A 176 3.78 1.44 -12.11
N ASP A 177 4.47 1.59 -13.23
CA ASP A 177 4.02 2.42 -14.34
C ASP A 177 3.22 1.58 -15.36
N SER A 178 2.14 0.93 -14.88
CA SER A 178 1.30 0.02 -15.67
C SER A 178 -0.11 0.56 -15.90
N GLU A 179 -0.73 0.09 -17.00
CA GLU A 179 -2.10 0.46 -17.42
C GLU A 179 -3.20 -0.33 -16.66
N SER A 180 -2.82 -1.10 -15.65
CA SER A 180 -3.73 -1.93 -14.87
C SER A 180 -3.24 -2.06 -13.43
N PRO A 181 -4.13 -2.36 -12.45
CA PRO A 181 -3.71 -2.56 -11.07
C PRO A 181 -2.59 -3.59 -10.97
N ILE A 182 -1.59 -3.32 -10.12
CA ILE A 182 -0.49 -4.25 -9.87
C ILE A 182 -1.09 -5.58 -9.39
N PRO A 183 -0.77 -6.74 -9.99
CA PRO A 183 -1.28 -8.05 -9.56
C PRO A 183 -0.52 -8.55 -8.31
N LEU A 184 -0.45 -7.69 -7.29
CA LEU A 184 0.20 -7.98 -6.03
C LEU A 184 -0.79 -8.69 -5.10
N HIS A 185 -0.35 -9.80 -4.52
CA HIS A 185 -1.16 -10.66 -3.68
C HIS A 185 -0.43 -10.95 -2.36
N VAL A 186 -1.17 -11.46 -1.37
CA VAL A 186 -0.57 -12.09 -0.20
C VAL A 186 -0.16 -13.50 -0.59
N GLY A 187 1.13 -13.79 -0.49
CA GLY A 187 1.77 -15.06 -0.83
C GLY A 187 2.15 -15.94 0.36
N GLY A 188 1.94 -15.48 1.60
CA GLY A 188 2.24 -16.25 2.79
C GLY A 188 2.64 -15.42 4.00
N LEU A 189 3.11 -16.14 5.01
CA LEU A 189 3.75 -15.63 6.22
C LEU A 189 5.08 -16.36 6.40
N ASP A 190 6.15 -15.60 6.64
CA ASP A 190 7.46 -16.18 6.94
C ASP A 190 7.57 -16.61 8.42
N ILE A 191 8.68 -17.26 8.76
CA ILE A 191 8.99 -17.70 10.12
C ILE A 191 9.05 -16.57 11.17
N ASP A 192 9.21 -15.32 10.75
CA ASP A 192 9.20 -14.14 11.63
C ASP A 192 7.82 -13.49 11.72
N ASN A 193 6.79 -14.13 11.14
CA ASN A 193 5.44 -13.60 10.96
C ASN A 193 5.38 -12.33 10.10
N GLN A 194 6.36 -12.10 9.23
CA GLN A 194 6.26 -11.06 8.21
C GLN A 194 5.47 -11.58 7.02
N MET A 195 4.65 -10.70 6.45
CA MET A 195 3.93 -11.00 5.22
C MET A 195 4.91 -11.24 4.07
N VAL A 196 4.57 -12.20 3.23
CA VAL A 196 5.24 -12.47 1.96
C VAL A 196 4.27 -12.10 0.85
N PHE A 197 4.72 -11.29 -0.11
CA PHE A 197 3.98 -10.99 -1.33
C PHE A 197 4.11 -12.13 -2.34
N LEU A 198 3.08 -12.28 -3.16
CA LEU A 198 3.09 -13.05 -4.39
C LEU A 198 2.88 -12.07 -5.55
N LEU A 199 3.82 -12.02 -6.49
CA LEU A 199 3.77 -11.20 -7.69
C LEU A 199 4.19 -12.07 -8.88
N ASN A 200 3.31 -12.22 -9.87
CA ASN A 200 3.56 -13.02 -11.08
C ASN A 200 4.09 -14.43 -10.78
N GLY A 201 3.46 -15.13 -9.82
CA GLY A 201 3.85 -16.49 -9.41
C GLY A 201 5.09 -16.57 -8.51
N LYS A 202 5.75 -15.45 -8.22
CA LYS A 202 6.99 -15.40 -7.44
C LYS A 202 6.79 -14.73 -6.09
N ARG A 203 7.39 -15.31 -5.05
CA ARG A 203 7.24 -14.83 -3.67
C ARG A 203 8.38 -13.91 -3.25
N TYR A 204 8.04 -12.84 -2.54
CA TYR A 204 8.97 -11.82 -2.04
C TYR A 204 8.59 -11.45 -0.61
N GLY A 205 9.55 -11.29 0.30
CA GLY A 205 9.25 -10.76 1.63
C GLY A 205 8.67 -9.35 1.48
N GLN A 206 7.75 -8.94 2.37
CA GLN A 206 7.14 -7.61 2.30
C GLN A 206 8.18 -6.50 2.19
N MET A 207 9.31 -6.65 2.90
CA MET A 207 10.44 -5.70 2.92
C MET A 207 11.59 -6.05 1.98
N SER A 208 11.38 -7.00 1.05
CA SER A 208 12.43 -7.44 0.14
C SER A 208 12.79 -6.31 -0.83
N ALA A 209 14.08 -5.95 -0.89
CA ALA A 209 14.62 -5.02 -1.88
C ALA A 209 14.67 -5.63 -3.30
N ALA A 210 14.48 -6.94 -3.41
CA ALA A 210 14.47 -7.65 -4.69
C ALA A 210 13.07 -7.74 -5.33
N LEU A 211 12.04 -7.18 -4.69
CA LEU A 211 10.73 -7.01 -5.30
C LEU A 211 10.87 -5.98 -6.43
N PRO A 212 10.51 -6.32 -7.69
CA PRO A 212 10.74 -5.46 -8.84
C PRO A 212 9.66 -4.38 -8.97
N LEU A 213 9.44 -3.60 -7.91
CA LEU A 213 8.48 -2.51 -7.83
C LEU A 213 9.13 -1.33 -7.11
N GLU A 214 8.75 -0.11 -7.47
CA GLU A 214 9.27 1.11 -6.85
C GLU A 214 8.60 1.33 -5.49
N ASP A 215 9.37 1.72 -4.46
CA ASP A 215 8.78 2.19 -3.20
C ASP A 215 8.13 3.57 -3.40
N TYR A 216 6.86 3.70 -3.00
CA TYR A 216 6.11 4.95 -3.15
C TYR A 216 5.98 5.70 -1.81
N PRO A 217 6.07 7.04 -1.79
CA PRO A 217 5.91 7.83 -0.58
C PRO A 217 4.53 7.65 0.08
N TYR A 218 4.53 7.61 1.41
CA TYR A 218 3.30 7.57 2.20
C TYR A 218 3.51 8.20 3.59
N ALA A 219 2.41 8.56 4.23
CA ALA A 219 2.38 9.04 5.61
C ALA A 219 1.57 8.08 6.49
N ARG A 220 2.10 7.69 7.65
CA ARG A 220 1.30 7.07 8.73
C ARG A 220 0.84 8.17 9.66
N THR A 221 -0.46 8.29 9.88
CA THR A 221 -1.03 9.37 10.69
C THR A 221 -2.41 8.95 11.23
N THR A 222 -3.13 9.88 11.84
CA THR A 222 -4.53 9.72 12.20
C THR A 222 -5.46 10.34 11.16
N TRP A 223 -6.70 9.86 11.10
CA TRP A 223 -7.71 10.35 10.17
C TRP A 223 -7.93 11.87 10.28
N GLY A 224 -8.08 12.40 11.50
CA GLY A 224 -8.32 13.82 11.72
C GLY A 224 -7.16 14.69 11.22
N ALA A 225 -5.93 14.28 11.51
CA ALA A 225 -4.73 15.00 11.05
C ALA A 225 -4.59 14.95 9.52
N TRP A 226 -4.86 13.79 8.90
CA TRP A 226 -4.85 13.66 7.44
C TRP A 226 -5.96 14.49 6.78
N LYS A 227 -7.20 14.40 7.27
CA LYS A 227 -8.35 15.15 6.75
C LYS A 227 -8.15 16.66 6.86
N GLN A 228 -7.55 17.14 7.94
CA GLN A 228 -7.21 18.55 8.11
C GLN A 228 -6.23 19.04 7.02
N GLN A 229 -5.24 18.21 6.67
CA GLN A 229 -4.26 18.54 5.64
C GLN A 229 -4.81 18.39 4.22
N HIS A 230 -5.70 17.41 4.01
CA HIS A 230 -6.30 17.07 2.72
C HIS A 230 -7.84 16.99 2.82
N PRO A 231 -8.57 18.13 2.91
CA PRO A 231 -10.02 18.11 3.14
C PRO A 231 -10.83 17.36 2.08
N LYS A 232 -10.33 17.33 0.84
CA LYS A 232 -10.95 16.65 -0.32
C LYS A 232 -10.50 15.19 -0.47
N THR A 233 -9.77 14.64 0.50
CA THR A 233 -9.24 13.28 0.43
C THR A 233 -10.34 12.24 0.17
N ARG A 234 -9.97 11.17 -0.53
CA ARG A 234 -10.79 9.98 -0.66
C ARG A 234 -10.37 8.95 0.38
N ILE A 235 -11.30 8.11 0.81
CA ILE A 235 -11.06 7.07 1.80
C ILE A 235 -11.25 5.72 1.13
N CYS A 236 -10.24 4.87 1.25
CA CYS A 236 -10.30 3.47 0.88
C CYS A 236 -10.64 2.63 2.12
N ILE A 237 -11.80 2.01 2.11
CA ILE A 237 -12.22 1.00 3.08
C ILE A 237 -12.36 -0.31 2.32
N PRO A 238 -11.37 -1.21 2.36
CA PRO A 238 -11.49 -2.48 1.66
C PRO A 238 -12.67 -3.29 2.23
N PRO A 239 -13.36 -4.08 1.39
CA PRO A 239 -14.50 -4.86 1.83
C PRO A 239 -14.06 -5.90 2.86
N SER A 240 -14.89 -6.09 3.89
CA SER A 240 -14.66 -7.14 4.88
C SER A 240 -14.83 -8.53 4.26
N ARG A 241 -14.24 -9.57 4.84
CA ARG A 241 -14.51 -10.96 4.47
C ARG A 241 -16.00 -11.29 4.35
N ALA A 242 -16.82 -10.81 5.28
CA ALA A 242 -18.27 -11.04 5.26
C ALA A 242 -18.92 -10.42 4.00
N SER A 243 -18.47 -9.22 3.61
CA SER A 243 -18.93 -8.53 2.40
C SER A 243 -18.50 -9.26 1.13
N ILE A 244 -17.26 -9.77 1.09
CA ILE A 244 -16.74 -10.53 -0.07
C ILE A 244 -17.52 -11.84 -0.25
N GLU A 245 -17.79 -12.58 0.83
CA GLU A 245 -18.54 -13.84 0.77
C GLU A 245 -20.01 -13.65 0.39
N HIS A 246 -20.58 -12.49 0.69
CA HIS A 246 -21.92 -12.12 0.25
C HIS A 246 -21.93 -11.77 -1.25
N LEU A 247 -20.96 -10.98 -1.73
CA LEU A 247 -20.83 -10.62 -3.14
C LEU A 247 -20.63 -11.83 -4.06
N LYS A 248 -19.84 -12.82 -3.63
CA LYS A 248 -19.66 -14.07 -4.39
C LYS A 248 -20.98 -14.83 -4.54
N ARG A 249 -21.72 -14.99 -3.42
CA ARG A 249 -23.02 -15.68 -3.43
C ARG A 249 -24.07 -14.98 -4.30
N SER A 250 -24.08 -13.65 -4.34
CA SER A 250 -25.02 -12.92 -5.20
C SER A 250 -24.73 -13.11 -6.69
N THR A 251 -23.45 -13.21 -7.07
CA THR A 251 -23.07 -13.43 -8.47
C THR A 251 -23.37 -14.85 -8.93
N ASP A 252 -23.11 -15.85 -8.07
CA ASP A 252 -23.36 -17.27 -8.39
C ASP A 252 -24.87 -17.61 -8.47
N SER A 253 -25.73 -16.80 -7.86
CA SER A 253 -27.19 -16.98 -7.90
C SER A 253 -27.86 -16.33 -9.12
N ALA A 254 -27.11 -15.59 -9.93
CA ALA A 254 -27.61 -14.84 -11.09
C ALA A 254 -27.35 -15.55 -12.45
N THR A 255 -26.81 -16.77 -12.42
CA THR A 255 -26.55 -17.66 -13.57
C THR A 255 -27.34 -18.95 -13.43
#